data_AF-A0A2N9MQ34-F1
#
_entry.id   AF-A0A2N9MQ34-F1
#
_cell.length_a   1.000
_cell.length_b   1.000
_cell.length_c   1.000
_cell.angle_alpha   90.00
_cell.angle_beta   90.00
_cell.angle_gamma   90.00
#
_symmetry.space_group_name_H-M   'P 1'
#
loop_
_entity.id
_entity.type
_entity.pdbx_description
1 polymer ?
#
loop_
_entity_poly.entity_id
_entity_poly.type
_entity_poly.pdbx_seq_one_letter_code
_entity_poly.pdbx_strand_id
1 'polypeptide(L)'
;MKIAYLSSRIYAGYATVPLNPEPHAYEGGFAVKWTIAGQISGSDDLNYDPARGSVRAPWLAWGPYLWADGVKGRKQDSLIYTREDVGPDGTHPSPQGREKVGRQLLDFLKTSPTSKPWFLAQ
;
A
#
# COMPACT_ATOMS: atom_id res chain seq x y z
N MET A 1 16.65 10.95 -8.70
CA MET A 1 16.32 9.78 -7.85
C MET A 1 14.91 9.31 -8.20
N LYS A 2 14.69 8.00 -8.33
CA LYS A 2 13.35 7.42 -8.53
C LYS A 2 12.90 6.74 -7.24
N ILE A 3 11.65 6.96 -6.84
CA ILE A 3 11.07 6.42 -5.60
C ILE A 3 9.82 5.62 -5.96
N ALA A 4 9.63 4.47 -5.32
CA ALA A 4 8.36 3.74 -5.35
C ALA A 4 7.85 3.51 -3.93
N TYR A 5 6.63 3.94 -3.66
CA TYR A 5 5.92 3.69 -2.41
C TYR A 5 5.04 2.46 -2.56
N LEU A 6 5.26 1.46 -1.71
CA LEU A 6 4.53 0.21 -1.76
C LEU A 6 3.43 0.19 -0.70
N SER A 7 2.18 0.05 -1.13
CA SER A 7 1.00 -0.11 -0.27
C SER A 7 0.50 -1.54 -0.31
N SER A 8 -0.18 -1.96 0.77
CA SER A 8 -0.90 -3.23 0.80
C SER A 8 -2.18 -3.15 -0.05
N ARG A 9 -2.81 -4.30 -0.29
CA ARG A 9 -4.20 -4.38 -0.75
C ARG A 9 -5.15 -3.85 0.34
N ILE A 10 -6.37 -3.48 -0.05
CA ILE A 10 -7.49 -3.23 0.87
C ILE A 10 -8.12 -4.54 1.36
N TYR A 11 -8.95 -4.45 2.40
CA TYR A 11 -9.70 -5.57 2.99
C TYR A 11 -10.49 -6.36 1.94
N ALA A 12 -10.50 -7.69 2.07
CA ALA A 12 -11.22 -8.59 1.15
C ALA A 12 -12.26 -9.48 1.83
N GLY A 13 -12.62 -9.23 3.09
CA GLY A 13 -13.51 -10.14 3.84
C GLY A 13 -14.96 -10.17 3.34
N TYR A 14 -15.35 -9.28 2.43
CA TYR A 14 -16.65 -9.31 1.77
C TYR A 14 -16.62 -9.98 0.38
N ALA A 15 -15.45 -10.44 -0.09
CA ALA A 15 -15.29 -10.97 -1.43
C ALA A 15 -16.19 -12.19 -1.68
N THR A 16 -16.89 -12.18 -2.80
CA THR A 16 -17.78 -13.28 -3.26
C THR A 16 -17.23 -14.00 -4.49
N VAL A 17 -16.08 -13.55 -5.01
CA VAL A 17 -15.40 -14.08 -6.19
C VAL A 17 -13.94 -14.38 -5.85
N PRO A 18 -13.28 -15.35 -6.53
CA PRO A 18 -11.91 -15.77 -6.21
C PRO A 18 -10.84 -14.83 -6.79
N LEU A 19 -10.96 -13.53 -6.54
CA LEU A 19 -10.04 -12.48 -7.02
C LEU A 19 -9.16 -11.96 -5.88
N ASN A 20 -8.40 -12.88 -5.28
CA ASN A 20 -7.52 -12.63 -4.12
C ASN A 20 -8.31 -12.27 -2.83
N PRO A 21 -9.20 -13.17 -2.34
CA PRO A 21 -9.95 -12.98 -1.09
C PRO A 21 -9.04 -13.10 0.14
N GLU A 22 -9.58 -12.85 1.34
CA GLU A 22 -8.84 -13.18 2.57
C GLU A 22 -8.54 -14.69 2.65
N PRO A 23 -7.36 -15.10 3.13
CA PRO A 23 -6.32 -14.29 3.78
C PRO A 23 -5.29 -13.63 2.83
N HIS A 24 -5.40 -13.81 1.51
CA HIS A 24 -4.38 -13.30 0.58
C HIS A 24 -4.24 -11.78 0.61
N ALA A 25 -5.36 -11.05 0.82
CA ALA A 25 -5.33 -9.60 0.93
C ALA A 25 -4.57 -9.11 2.18
N TYR A 26 -4.78 -9.77 3.32
CA TYR A 26 -3.97 -9.58 4.52
C TYR A 26 -2.50 -9.94 4.28
N GLU A 27 -2.23 -11.10 3.68
CA GLU A 27 -0.88 -11.61 3.45
C GLU A 27 -0.05 -10.74 2.50
N GLY A 28 -0.70 -10.03 1.57
CA GLY A 28 -0.04 -9.08 0.68
C GLY A 28 0.77 -8.00 1.42
N GLY A 29 0.42 -7.68 2.68
CA GLY A 29 1.22 -6.80 3.54
C GLY A 29 2.61 -7.37 3.86
N PHE A 30 2.76 -8.69 3.99
CA PHE A 30 4.06 -9.32 4.22
C PHE A 30 4.94 -9.29 2.97
N ALA A 31 4.35 -9.44 1.78
CA ALA A 31 5.10 -9.31 0.52
C ALA A 31 5.74 -7.92 0.39
N VAL A 32 4.99 -6.85 0.70
CA VAL A 32 5.52 -5.48 0.77
C VAL A 32 6.66 -5.39 1.77
N LYS A 33 6.46 -5.90 3.00
CA LYS A 33 7.47 -5.91 4.06
C LYS A 33 8.77 -6.56 3.62
N TRP A 34 8.69 -7.77 3.08
CA TRP A 34 9.87 -8.53 2.69
C TRP A 34 10.57 -7.94 1.48
N THR A 35 9.84 -7.34 0.54
CA THR A 35 10.44 -6.64 -0.61
C THR A 35 11.27 -5.45 -0.14
N ILE A 36 10.74 -4.61 0.74
CA ILE A 36 11.49 -3.46 1.29
C ILE A 36 12.68 -3.95 2.14
N ALA A 37 12.46 -4.97 2.98
CA ALA A 37 13.54 -5.56 3.77
C ALA A 37 14.67 -6.11 2.88
N GLY A 38 14.34 -6.76 1.76
CA GLY A 38 15.33 -7.24 0.79
C GLY A 38 16.18 -6.11 0.19
N GLN A 39 15.60 -4.96 -0.12
CA GLN A 39 16.37 -3.80 -0.58
C GLN A 39 17.28 -3.25 0.54
N ILE A 40 16.78 -3.15 1.78
CA ILE A 40 17.56 -2.72 2.95
C ILE A 40 18.75 -3.66 3.19
N SER A 41 18.53 -4.97 3.08
CA SER A 41 19.57 -6.00 3.20
C SER A 41 20.52 -6.04 1.99
N GLY A 42 20.25 -5.26 0.95
CA GLY A 42 21.16 -5.07 -0.17
C GLY A 42 21.05 -6.10 -1.28
N SER A 43 19.88 -6.72 -1.49
CA SER A 43 19.63 -7.61 -2.63
C SER A 43 19.98 -6.95 -3.97
N ASP A 44 20.78 -7.64 -4.79
CA ASP A 44 21.29 -7.12 -6.06
C ASP A 44 20.17 -6.78 -7.06
N ASP A 45 19.11 -7.59 -7.10
CA ASP A 45 17.94 -7.34 -7.96
C ASP A 45 17.12 -6.13 -7.52
N LEU A 46 17.37 -5.60 -6.32
CA LEU A 46 16.72 -4.41 -5.77
C LEU A 46 17.68 -3.22 -5.63
N ASN A 47 18.85 -3.25 -6.27
CA ASN A 47 19.81 -2.16 -6.18
C ASN A 47 19.24 -0.86 -6.77
N TYR A 48 19.25 0.21 -5.95
CA TYR A 48 18.86 1.57 -6.34
C TYR A 48 20.06 2.54 -6.41
N ASP A 49 21.24 2.11 -5.95
CA ASP A 49 22.44 2.95 -5.80
C ASP A 49 23.44 2.64 -6.92
N PRO A 50 23.75 3.60 -7.82
CA PRO A 50 24.72 3.39 -8.90
C PRO A 50 26.16 3.15 -8.39
N ALA A 51 26.48 3.54 -7.15
CA ALA A 51 27.78 3.24 -6.54
C ALA A 51 27.94 1.75 -6.19
N ARG A 52 26.83 1.00 -6.13
CA ARG A 52 26.79 -0.44 -5.80
C ARG A 52 26.65 -1.34 -7.03
N GLY A 53 26.73 -0.78 -8.25
CA GLY A 53 26.63 -1.52 -9.51
C GLY A 53 25.42 -1.08 -10.34
N SER A 54 24.97 -1.95 -11.26
CA SER A 54 23.82 -1.65 -12.12
C SER A 54 22.57 -1.37 -11.27
N VAL A 55 21.88 -0.26 -11.55
CA VAL A 55 20.60 0.07 -10.92
C VAL A 55 19.52 -0.82 -11.53
N ARG A 56 18.83 -1.60 -10.68
CA ARG A 56 17.80 -2.59 -11.08
C ARG A 56 16.41 -2.24 -10.55
N ALA A 57 16.31 -1.36 -9.55
CA ALA A 57 15.06 -0.93 -8.94
C ALA A 57 15.09 0.55 -8.53
N PRO A 58 13.93 1.22 -8.34
CA PRO A 58 13.86 2.49 -7.63
C PRO A 58 14.17 2.29 -6.14
N TRP A 59 14.41 3.39 -5.42
CA TRP A 59 14.39 3.34 -3.96
C TRP A 59 12.97 3.00 -3.49
N LEU A 60 12.83 1.94 -2.71
CA LEU A 60 11.58 1.42 -2.20
C LEU A 60 11.32 1.97 -0.81
N ALA A 61 10.13 2.50 -0.62
CA ALA A 61 9.67 3.02 0.66
C ALA A 61 8.27 2.51 0.98
N TRP A 62 7.93 2.54 2.26
CA TRP A 62 6.58 2.24 2.72
C TRP A 62 5.60 3.30 2.20
N GLY A 63 4.55 2.87 1.51
CA GLY A 63 3.36 3.68 1.26
C GLY A 63 2.38 3.60 2.44
N PRO A 64 1.19 4.21 2.33
CA PRO A 64 0.15 4.00 3.33
C PRO A 64 -0.21 2.52 3.37
N TYR A 65 -0.34 1.97 4.57
CA TYR A 65 -0.94 0.65 4.75
C TYR A 65 -2.44 0.80 4.50
N LEU A 66 -3.02 0.03 3.58
CA LEU A 66 -4.43 0.21 3.18
C LEU A 66 -5.34 -0.88 3.76
N TRP A 67 -4.77 -1.91 4.40
CA TRP A 67 -5.55 -2.97 5.00
C TRP A 67 -6.01 -2.62 6.43
N ALA A 68 -7.23 -3.03 6.77
CA ALA A 68 -7.77 -3.09 8.13
C ALA A 68 -8.78 -4.24 8.23
N ASP A 69 -9.01 -4.77 9.43
CA ASP A 69 -9.89 -5.92 9.69
C ASP A 69 -11.37 -5.51 9.65
N GLY A 70 -11.92 -5.28 8.45
CA GLY A 70 -13.33 -4.94 8.25
C GLY A 70 -13.82 -3.82 9.17
N VAL A 71 -14.95 -4.06 9.85
CA VAL A 71 -15.53 -3.13 10.83
C VAL A 71 -14.86 -3.15 12.20
N LYS A 72 -14.04 -4.17 12.50
CA LYS A 72 -13.20 -4.17 13.70
C LYS A 72 -12.07 -3.14 13.59
N GLY A 73 -11.65 -2.87 12.34
CA GLY A 73 -10.72 -1.81 11.99
C GLY A 73 -9.29 -2.07 12.46
N ARG A 74 -8.46 -1.03 12.40
CA ARG A 74 -7.10 -1.05 12.96
C ARG A 74 -6.91 0.04 14.00
N LYS A 75 -6.13 -0.26 15.04
CA LYS A 75 -5.97 0.59 16.22
C LYS A 75 -5.25 1.92 15.94
N GLN A 76 -4.42 1.96 14.92
CA GLN A 76 -3.50 3.07 14.65
C GLN A 76 -4.24 4.34 14.20
N ASP A 77 -5.32 4.20 13.44
CA ASP A 77 -6.04 5.32 12.81
C ASP A 77 -7.53 5.08 12.63
N SER A 78 -8.07 4.01 13.24
CA SER A 78 -9.48 3.63 13.15
C SER A 78 -9.98 3.39 11.72
N LEU A 79 -9.10 3.09 10.76
CA LEU A 79 -9.53 2.68 9.42
C LEU A 79 -10.42 1.45 9.52
N ILE A 80 -11.60 1.51 8.90
CA ILE A 80 -12.56 0.41 8.78
C ILE A 80 -13.02 0.23 7.33
N TYR A 81 -13.43 -0.99 7.02
CA TYR A 81 -14.12 -1.35 5.77
C TYR A 81 -15.51 -1.93 6.08
N THR A 82 -16.55 -1.26 5.60
CA THR A 82 -17.93 -1.74 5.62
C THR A 82 -18.28 -2.41 4.29
N ARG A 83 -19.47 -3.01 4.21
CA ARG A 83 -19.92 -3.64 2.95
C ARG A 83 -20.09 -2.60 1.83
N GLU A 84 -20.45 -1.37 2.17
CA GLU A 84 -20.69 -0.26 1.24
C GLU A 84 -19.40 0.27 0.61
N ASP A 85 -18.22 0.01 1.22
CA ASP A 85 -16.92 0.38 0.66
C ASP A 85 -16.53 -0.47 -0.55
N VAL A 86 -17.22 -1.58 -0.81
CA VAL A 86 -16.94 -2.49 -1.92
C VAL A 86 -18.16 -2.70 -2.81
N GLY A 87 -17.91 -3.00 -4.08
CA GLY A 87 -18.92 -3.23 -5.09
C GLY A 87 -19.70 -4.53 -4.88
N PRO A 88 -20.55 -4.91 -5.85
CA PRO A 88 -21.36 -6.13 -5.76
C PRO A 88 -20.55 -7.40 -5.54
N ASP A 89 -19.36 -7.50 -6.15
CA ASP A 89 -18.46 -8.65 -6.00
C ASP A 89 -17.73 -8.72 -4.65
N GLY A 90 -17.88 -7.70 -3.81
CA GLY A 90 -17.23 -7.60 -2.50
C GLY A 90 -15.70 -7.48 -2.55
N THR A 91 -15.14 -7.26 -3.76
CA THR A 91 -13.69 -7.21 -4.02
C THR A 91 -13.27 -5.83 -4.47
N HIS A 92 -13.89 -5.30 -5.53
CA HIS A 92 -13.50 -4.01 -6.06
C HIS A 92 -14.09 -2.88 -5.20
N PRO A 93 -13.35 -1.78 -4.97
CA PRO A 93 -13.88 -0.68 -4.18
C PRO A 93 -15.05 0.01 -4.90
N SER A 94 -16.09 0.31 -4.12
CA SER A 94 -17.20 1.17 -4.53
C SER A 94 -16.70 2.63 -4.71
N PRO A 95 -17.52 3.57 -5.20
CA PRO A 95 -17.15 4.99 -5.19
C PRO A 95 -16.70 5.49 -3.81
N GLN A 96 -17.38 5.09 -2.74
CA GLN A 96 -17.01 5.41 -1.35
C GLN A 96 -15.65 4.80 -0.98
N GLY A 97 -15.43 3.52 -1.30
CA GLY A 97 -14.16 2.85 -1.02
C GLY A 97 -12.99 3.48 -1.79
N ARG A 98 -13.21 3.91 -3.04
CA ARG A 98 -12.21 4.61 -3.86
C ARG A 98 -11.84 5.94 -3.24
N GLU A 99 -12.82 6.73 -2.80
CA GLU A 99 -12.57 8.01 -2.14
C GLU A 99 -11.79 7.81 -0.83
N LYS A 100 -12.18 6.81 -0.03
CA LYS A 100 -11.48 6.45 1.22
C LYS A 100 -10.02 6.10 0.98
N VAL A 101 -9.71 5.28 -0.02
CA VAL A 101 -8.33 4.92 -0.39
C VAL A 101 -7.58 6.13 -0.98
N GLY A 102 -8.24 6.88 -1.86
CA GLY A 102 -7.66 8.08 -2.48
C GLY A 102 -7.24 9.12 -1.44
N ARG A 103 -8.05 9.32 -0.39
CA ARG A 103 -7.71 10.19 0.74
C ARG A 103 -6.46 9.72 1.48
N GLN A 104 -6.36 8.43 1.82
CA GLN A 104 -5.15 7.88 2.47
C GLN A 104 -3.89 8.08 1.62
N LEU A 105 -3.98 7.88 0.31
CA LEU A 105 -2.87 8.10 -0.62
C LEU A 105 -2.48 9.59 -0.69
N LEU A 106 -3.47 10.48 -0.80
CA LEU A 106 -3.23 11.92 -0.86
C LEU A 106 -2.64 12.44 0.45
N ASP A 107 -3.17 12.02 1.58
CA ASP A 107 -2.69 12.42 2.91
C ASP A 107 -1.24 11.94 3.11
N PHE A 108 -0.92 10.70 2.72
CA PHE A 108 0.45 10.20 2.72
C PHE A 108 1.37 11.10 1.89
N LEU A 109 0.99 11.40 0.64
CA LEU A 109 1.82 12.21 -0.25
C LEU A 109 2.08 13.63 0.31
N LYS A 110 1.09 14.22 0.98
CA LYS A 110 1.20 15.55 1.59
C LYS A 110 1.97 15.58 2.90
N THR A 111 2.09 14.46 3.61
CA THR A 111 2.59 14.44 5.00
C THR A 111 3.88 13.66 5.19
N SER A 112 4.16 12.64 4.36
CA SER A 112 5.36 11.82 4.51
C SER A 112 6.63 12.67 4.24
N PRO A 113 7.67 12.56 5.08
CA PRO A 113 8.94 13.29 4.89
C PRO A 113 9.60 13.02 3.53
N THR A 114 9.35 11.86 2.93
CA THR A 114 9.98 11.44 1.67
C THR A 114 9.16 11.84 0.44
N SER A 115 7.89 12.20 0.62
CA SER A 115 7.01 12.64 -0.48
C SER A 115 6.73 14.14 -0.47
N LYS A 116 6.50 14.71 0.73
CA LYS A 116 6.07 16.09 0.93
C LYS A 116 6.94 17.12 0.19
N PRO A 117 8.29 17.07 0.25
CA PRO A 117 9.12 18.11 -0.37
C PRO A 117 8.92 18.26 -1.88
N TRP A 118 8.67 17.18 -2.61
CA TRP A 118 8.46 17.24 -4.06
C TRP A 118 6.97 17.25 -4.43
N PHE A 119 6.09 16.68 -3.60
CA PHE A 119 4.66 16.66 -3.90
C PHE A 119 4.00 18.03 -3.70
N LEU A 120 4.50 18.84 -2.76
CA LEU A 120 4.00 20.18 -2.48
C LEU A 120 4.87 21.31 -3.05
N ALA A 121 5.95 20.98 -3.77
CA ALA A 121 6.71 21.98 -4.49
C ALA A 121 5.84 22.52 -5.64
N GLN A 122 5.36 23.75 -5.49
CA GLN A 122 4.75 24.56 -6.55
C GLN A 122 5.67 25.73 -6.87
#